data_AF-A0A059EVK1-F1
#
_entry.id   AF-A0A059EVK1-F1
#
_cell.length_a   1.000
_cell.length_b   1.000
_cell.length_c   1.000
_cell.angle_alpha   90.00
_cell.angle_beta   90.00
_cell.angle_gamma   90.00
#
_symmetry.space_group_name_H-M   'P 1'
#
loop_
_entity.id
_entity.type
_entity.pdbx_description
1 polymer ?
#
loop_
_entity_poly.entity_id
_entity_poly.type
_entity_poly.pdbx_seq_one_letter_code
_entity_poly.pdbx_strand_id
1 'polypeptide(L)'
;KYYETLRKGSFFEGLTTSFLTTLKLLIRYATKCPRYSMQEYFDLNKNTILKIIQKLVERIPSVDFSSNKLVGQNKIIQIDETMLNFKCKSHRGRSLNNRSDSLCIIEFENKITRVFAKVIENLNESTLVPIICSQVASNSIIWTDKHRS
;
A
#
# COMPACT_ATOMS: atom_id res chain seq x y z
N LYS A 1 12.08 13.72 41.39
CA LYS A 1 11.03 13.48 40.36
C LYS A 1 11.61 12.54 39.31
N TYR A 2 11.01 11.37 39.12
CA TYR A 2 11.37 10.48 38.01
C TYR A 2 10.75 11.06 36.73
N TYR A 3 11.59 11.44 35.78
CA TYR A 3 11.16 11.86 34.46
C TYR A 3 11.25 10.66 33.53
N GLU A 4 10.10 10.15 33.10
CA GLU A 4 10.05 9.14 32.07
C GLU A 4 9.93 9.78 30.70
N THR A 5 10.67 9.25 29.73
CA THR A 5 10.58 9.72 28.35
C THR A 5 9.30 9.22 27.70
N LEU A 6 8.54 10.14 27.09
CA LEU A 6 7.35 9.81 26.29
C LEU A 6 7.68 8.97 25.04
N ARG A 7 8.98 8.79 24.71
CA ARG A 7 9.39 8.01 23.54
C ARG A 7 9.34 6.51 23.79
N LYS A 8 9.66 6.05 24.99
CA LYS A 8 9.77 4.62 25.30
C LYS A 8 8.40 3.94 25.18
N GLY A 9 8.32 2.80 24.50
CA GLY A 9 7.06 2.09 24.25
C GLY A 9 6.09 2.79 23.29
N SER A 10 6.51 3.89 22.65
CA SER A 10 5.67 4.67 21.72
C SER A 10 6.12 4.48 20.27
N PHE A 11 5.36 5.04 19.32
CA PHE A 11 5.81 5.16 17.92
C PHE A 11 7.17 5.86 17.79
N PHE A 12 7.49 6.80 18.69
CA PHE A 12 8.70 7.62 18.62
C PHE A 12 9.94 6.95 19.21
N GLU A 13 9.82 5.70 19.69
CA GLU A 13 10.94 4.95 20.24
C GLU A 13 12.05 4.78 19.20
N GLY A 14 13.30 5.03 19.60
CA GLY A 14 14.46 4.94 18.71
C GLY A 14 14.50 5.94 17.55
N LEU A 15 13.62 6.96 17.53
CA LEU A 15 13.71 8.11 16.64
C LEU A 15 14.46 9.25 17.32
N THR A 16 15.40 9.86 16.61
CA THR A 16 16.18 11.02 17.07
C THR A 16 15.52 12.35 16.73
N THR A 17 14.54 12.36 15.81
CA THR A 17 13.83 13.57 15.39
C THR A 17 12.84 14.05 16.45
N SER A 18 12.55 15.36 16.46
CA SER A 18 11.53 15.94 17.33
C SER A 18 10.14 15.37 16.99
N PHE A 19 9.24 15.31 17.98
CA PHE A 19 7.86 14.85 17.77
C PHE A 19 7.17 15.61 16.62
N LEU A 20 7.32 16.94 16.60
CA LEU A 20 6.73 17.79 15.57
C LEU A 20 7.28 17.49 14.17
N THR A 21 8.60 17.31 14.05
CA THR A 21 9.24 16.96 12.77
C THR A 21 8.74 15.61 12.28
N THR A 22 8.69 14.60 13.15
CA THR A 22 8.15 13.27 12.81
C THR A 22 6.72 13.37 12.30
N LEU A 23 5.83 14.07 13.02
CA LEU A 23 4.42 14.22 12.63
C LEU A 23 4.26 14.95 11.29
N LYS A 24 4.97 16.06 11.08
CA LYS A 24 4.95 16.80 9.80
C LYS A 24 5.45 15.94 8.64
N LEU A 25 6.47 15.11 8.86
CA LEU A 25 6.98 14.20 7.85
C LEU A 25 5.93 13.13 7.49
N LEU A 26 5.26 12.56 8.49
CA LEU A 26 4.18 11.58 8.25
C LEU A 26 3.02 12.21 7.47
N ILE A 27 2.62 13.44 7.79
CA ILE A 27 1.60 14.18 7.04
C ILE A 27 2.04 14.36 5.58
N ARG A 28 3.26 14.84 5.35
CA ARG A 28 3.79 15.01 3.97
C ARG A 28 3.85 13.69 3.21
N TYR A 29 4.22 12.60 3.88
CA TYR A 29 4.22 11.27 3.28
C TYR A 29 2.80 10.83 2.90
N ALA A 30 1.82 11.02 3.79
CA ALA A 30 0.42 10.70 3.55
C ALA A 30 -0.19 11.53 2.40
N THR A 31 0.24 12.80 2.24
CA THR A 31 -0.16 13.66 1.12
C THR A 31 0.66 13.43 -0.15
N LYS A 32 1.36 12.27 -0.27
CA LYS A 32 2.10 11.84 -1.46
C LYS A 32 3.24 12.80 -1.86
N CYS A 33 3.83 13.52 -0.91
CA CYS A 33 4.99 14.38 -1.18
C CYS A 33 6.22 13.52 -1.56
N PRO A 34 6.96 13.87 -2.63
CA PRO A 34 8.16 13.14 -3.01
C PRO A 34 9.22 13.12 -1.90
N ARG A 35 9.92 11.98 -1.77
CA ARG A 35 10.92 11.79 -0.69
C ARG A 35 12.09 12.77 -0.75
N TYR A 36 12.54 13.17 -1.94
CA TYR A 36 13.63 14.15 -2.09
C TYR A 36 13.19 15.53 -1.56
N SER A 37 11.96 15.95 -1.86
CA SER A 37 11.41 17.22 -1.37
C SER A 37 11.28 17.23 0.16
N MET A 38 10.95 16.08 0.76
CA MET A 38 10.97 15.96 2.22
C MET A 38 12.38 16.02 2.82
N GLN A 39 13.41 15.50 2.14
CA GLN A 39 14.80 15.59 2.58
C GLN A 39 15.25 17.05 2.63
N GLU A 40 15.02 17.78 1.53
CA GLU A 40 15.38 19.19 1.42
C GLU A 40 14.61 20.05 2.44
N TYR A 41 13.31 19.82 2.60
CA TYR A 41 12.46 20.63 3.48
C TYR A 41 12.77 20.46 4.98
N PHE A 42 13.05 19.23 5.42
CA PHE A 42 13.33 18.95 6.83
C PHE A 42 14.82 18.93 7.19
N ASP A 43 15.70 19.05 6.18
CA ASP A 43 17.15 18.87 6.33
C ASP A 43 17.50 17.55 7.06
N LEU A 44 16.88 16.46 6.60
CA LEU A 44 17.06 15.13 7.18
C LEU A 44 17.70 14.18 6.18
N ASN A 45 18.63 13.37 6.67
CA ASN A 45 19.20 12.30 5.87
C ASN A 45 18.15 11.26 5.45
N LYS A 46 18.40 10.63 4.30
CA LYS A 46 17.51 9.62 3.71
C LYS A 46 17.15 8.49 4.68
N ASN A 47 18.10 8.02 5.46
CA ASN A 47 17.91 6.89 6.37
C ASN A 47 16.92 7.22 7.49
N THR A 48 16.94 8.46 8.00
CA THR A 48 16.01 8.92 9.03
C THR A 48 14.59 8.97 8.51
N ILE A 49 14.41 9.50 7.29
CA ILE A 49 13.10 9.54 6.62
C ILE A 49 12.58 8.13 6.36
N LEU A 50 13.43 7.23 5.86
CA LEU A 50 13.07 5.83 5.64
C LEU A 50 12.69 5.14 6.95
N LYS A 51 13.43 5.35 8.04
CA LYS A 51 13.13 4.77 9.35
C LYS A 51 11.76 5.20 9.88
N ILE A 52 11.40 6.48 9.70
CA ILE A 52 10.10 7.01 10.13
C ILE A 52 8.96 6.43 9.27
N ILE A 53 9.12 6.40 7.95
CA ILE A 53 8.13 5.84 7.03
C ILE A 53 7.95 4.33 7.29
N GLN A 54 9.06 3.61 7.46
CA GLN A 54 9.05 2.17 7.71
C GLN A 54 8.27 1.84 8.99
N LYS A 55 8.48 2.60 10.07
CA LYS A 55 7.68 2.48 11.29
C LYS A 55 6.18 2.67 11.06
N LEU A 56 5.78 3.58 10.17
CA LEU A 56 4.37 3.75 9.81
C LEU A 56 3.86 2.55 9.02
N VAL A 57 4.60 2.11 8.00
CA VAL A 57 4.22 0.98 7.13
C VAL A 57 4.06 -0.31 7.93
N GLU A 58 4.94 -0.58 8.90
CA GLU A 58 4.86 -1.74 9.80
C GLU A 58 3.62 -1.73 10.71
N ARG A 59 2.97 -0.56 10.87
CA ARG A 59 1.71 -0.43 11.63
C ARG A 59 0.47 -0.52 10.75
N ILE A 60 0.62 -0.50 9.43
CA ILE A 60 -0.49 -0.75 8.52
C ILE A 60 -0.81 -2.25 8.62
N PRO A 61 -2.03 -2.64 9.01
CA PRO A 61 -2.37 -4.05 9.13
C PRO A 61 -2.26 -4.72 7.77
N SER A 62 -1.79 -5.97 7.77
CA SER A 62 -1.89 -6.81 6.57
C SER A 62 -3.36 -6.98 6.21
N VAL A 63 -3.71 -6.65 4.98
CA VAL A 63 -5.07 -6.84 4.51
C VAL A 63 -5.17 -8.22 3.88
N ASP A 64 -5.75 -9.17 4.62
CA ASP A 64 -6.06 -10.52 4.18
C ASP A 64 -7.50 -10.86 4.60
N PHE A 65 -8.30 -11.28 3.64
CA PHE A 65 -9.69 -11.67 3.83
C PHE A 65 -9.88 -13.19 3.71
N SER A 66 -8.81 -13.99 3.71
CA SER A 66 -8.90 -15.45 3.61
C SER A 66 -9.84 -16.10 4.65
N SER A 67 -9.85 -15.58 5.87
CA SER A 67 -10.70 -16.04 6.99
C SER A 67 -12.09 -15.41 7.02
N ASN A 68 -12.27 -14.25 6.40
CA ASN A 68 -13.53 -13.53 6.31
C ASN A 68 -13.61 -12.85 4.95
N LYS A 69 -13.93 -13.67 3.94
CA LYS A 69 -13.83 -13.29 2.53
C LYS A 69 -14.59 -12.00 2.25
N LEU A 70 -14.07 -11.28 1.26
CA LEU A 70 -14.81 -10.20 0.65
C LEU A 70 -16.12 -10.78 0.11
N VAL A 71 -17.20 -10.05 0.36
CA VAL A 71 -18.51 -10.25 -0.26
C VAL A 71 -19.32 -11.46 0.28
N GLY A 72 -20.63 -11.39 0.07
CA GLY A 72 -21.65 -12.44 0.29
C GLY A 72 -22.68 -12.40 -0.86
N GLN A 73 -23.77 -13.17 -0.78
CA GLN A 73 -24.75 -13.32 -1.87
C GLN A 73 -25.19 -11.97 -2.49
N ASN A 74 -25.20 -11.88 -3.82
CA ASN A 74 -25.70 -10.75 -4.63
C ASN A 74 -24.95 -9.41 -4.54
N LYS A 75 -23.70 -9.41 -4.06
CA LYS A 75 -22.86 -8.21 -3.99
C LYS A 75 -21.79 -8.21 -5.09
N ILE A 76 -21.45 -7.00 -5.58
CA ILE A 76 -20.50 -6.79 -6.67
C ILE A 76 -19.10 -6.64 -6.09
N ILE A 77 -18.14 -7.31 -6.72
CA ILE A 77 -16.72 -7.09 -6.48
C ILE A 77 -16.07 -6.59 -7.77
N GLN A 78 -15.26 -5.55 -7.65
CA GLN A 78 -14.45 -5.06 -8.76
C GLN A 78 -13.03 -5.59 -8.61
N ILE A 79 -12.51 -6.17 -9.68
CA ILE A 79 -11.13 -6.66 -9.74
C ILE A 79 -10.43 -5.86 -10.83
N ASP A 80 -9.28 -5.30 -10.48
CA ASP A 80 -8.45 -4.52 -11.39
C ASP A 80 -6.99 -4.91 -11.25
N GLU A 81 -6.32 -4.94 -12.39
CA GLU A 81 -4.91 -5.28 -12.53
C GLU A 81 -4.14 -4.01 -12.87
N THR A 82 -3.09 -3.69 -12.12
CA THR A 82 -2.29 -2.51 -12.40
C THR A 82 -0.80 -2.78 -12.38
N MET A 83 -0.12 -2.18 -13.36
CA MET A 83 1.31 -2.20 -13.50
C MET A 83 1.93 -1.05 -12.69
N LEU A 84 2.68 -1.39 -11.65
CA LEU A 84 3.52 -0.46 -10.90
C LEU A 84 4.90 -0.37 -11.55
N ASN A 85 5.35 0.85 -11.88
CA ASN A 85 6.68 1.09 -12.44
C ASN A 85 7.58 1.76 -11.40
N PHE A 86 8.74 1.18 -11.12
CA PHE A 86 9.66 1.69 -10.10
C PHE A 86 10.63 2.80 -10.57
N LYS A 87 10.70 3.16 -11.87
CA LYS A 87 11.57 4.25 -12.36
C LYS A 87 10.82 5.43 -12.94
N CYS A 88 11.25 6.62 -12.51
CA CYS A 88 10.91 7.92 -13.08
C CYS A 88 11.10 7.89 -14.60
N LYS A 89 10.14 8.43 -15.36
CA LYS A 89 10.30 8.63 -16.81
C LYS A 89 11.56 9.45 -17.05
N SER A 90 12.65 8.82 -17.46
CA SER A 90 13.71 9.52 -18.18
C SER A 90 13.53 9.23 -19.67
N HIS A 91 14.10 10.08 -20.51
CA HIS A 91 13.90 10.25 -21.95
C HIS A 91 13.99 8.99 -22.86
N ARG A 92 14.14 7.77 -22.32
CA ARG A 92 14.47 6.53 -23.06
C ARG A 92 13.51 5.34 -22.84
N GLY A 93 12.27 5.60 -22.42
CA GLY A 93 11.25 4.55 -22.30
C GLY A 93 11.32 3.72 -21.00
N ARG A 94 10.40 2.75 -20.87
CA ARG A 94 10.24 1.94 -19.66
C ARG A 94 11.21 0.75 -19.70
N SER A 95 11.97 0.55 -18.62
CA SER A 95 12.74 -0.69 -18.46
C SER A 95 11.80 -1.83 -18.08
N LEU A 96 11.72 -2.86 -18.92
CA LEU A 96 10.89 -4.06 -18.70
C LEU A 96 11.19 -4.76 -17.36
N ASN A 97 12.44 -4.69 -16.90
CA ASN A 97 12.91 -5.38 -15.70
C ASN A 97 12.52 -4.69 -14.37
N ASN A 98 11.87 -3.53 -14.42
CA ASN A 98 11.47 -2.75 -13.24
C ASN A 98 9.94 -2.64 -13.09
N ARG A 99 9.21 -3.55 -13.73
CA ARG A 99 7.76 -3.67 -13.67
C ARG A 99 7.38 -4.59 -12.50
N SER A 100 6.45 -4.15 -11.67
CA SER A 100 5.77 -5.01 -10.71
C SER A 100 4.29 -4.97 -11.01
N ASP A 101 3.68 -6.13 -11.21
CA ASP A 101 2.24 -6.19 -11.38
C ASP A 101 1.57 -6.24 -10.00
N SER A 102 0.33 -5.76 -9.95
CA SER A 102 -0.45 -5.75 -8.72
C SER A 102 -1.91 -5.97 -9.02
N LEU A 103 -2.58 -6.65 -8.08
CA LEU A 103 -4.00 -6.96 -8.13
C LEU A 103 -4.72 -6.16 -7.05
N CYS A 104 -5.82 -5.52 -7.42
CA CYS A 104 -6.75 -4.86 -6.51
C CYS A 104 -8.11 -5.55 -6.58
N ILE A 105 -8.68 -5.86 -5.42
CA ILE A 105 -10.01 -6.46 -5.29
C ILE A 105 -10.82 -5.55 -4.35
N ILE A 106 -11.90 -4.99 -4.87
CA ILE A 106 -12.67 -3.92 -4.23
C ILE A 106 -14.11 -4.39 -4.03
N GLU A 107 -14.58 -4.37 -2.78
CA GLU A 107 -16.01 -4.53 -2.49
C GLU A 107 -16.74 -3.19 -2.68
N PHE A 108 -17.70 -3.19 -3.61
CA PHE A 108 -18.43 -2.00 -4.02
C PHE A 108 -19.95 -2.22 -3.94
N GLU A 109 -20.64 -1.31 -3.27
CA GLU A 109 -22.11 -1.30 -3.17
C GLU A 109 -22.69 0.07 -3.52
N ASN A 110 -22.05 1.14 -3.04
CA ASN A 110 -22.28 2.56 -3.40
C ASN A 110 -21.01 3.40 -3.18
N LYS A 111 -20.17 2.94 -2.26
CA LYS A 111 -18.82 3.40 -1.97
C LYS A 111 -17.91 2.18 -1.80
N ILE A 112 -16.61 2.42 -1.85
CA ILE A 112 -15.60 1.43 -1.48
C ILE A 112 -15.76 1.10 0.02
N THR A 113 -15.93 -0.18 0.35
CA THR A 113 -16.12 -0.62 1.76
C THR A 113 -14.92 -1.40 2.28
N ARG A 114 -14.40 -2.33 1.48
CA ARG A 114 -13.18 -3.11 1.77
C ARG A 114 -12.35 -3.24 0.50
N VAL A 115 -11.03 -3.26 0.66
CA VAL A 115 -10.07 -3.35 -0.45
C VAL A 115 -8.98 -4.34 -0.08
N PHE A 116 -8.74 -5.30 -0.95
CA PHE A 116 -7.53 -6.12 -0.94
C PHE A 116 -6.61 -5.64 -2.05
N ALA A 117 -5.33 -5.41 -1.74
CA ALA A 117 -4.33 -5.03 -2.73
C ALA A 117 -3.04 -5.81 -2.50
N LYS A 118 -2.50 -6.41 -3.55
CA LYS A 118 -1.30 -7.26 -3.47
C LYS A 118 -0.42 -7.05 -4.69
N VAL A 119 0.88 -6.86 -4.46
CA VAL A 119 1.91 -6.99 -5.50
C VAL A 119 2.05 -8.47 -5.84
N ILE A 120 1.98 -8.79 -7.12
CA ILE A 120 2.03 -10.16 -7.63
C ILE A 120 3.22 -10.32 -8.58
N GLU A 121 3.67 -11.55 -8.75
CA GLU A 121 4.83 -11.85 -9.59
C GLU A 121 4.53 -11.73 -11.08
N ASN A 122 3.30 -12.06 -11.49
CA ASN A 122 2.81 -12.01 -12.87
C ASN A 122 1.28 -12.01 -12.91
N LEU A 123 0.72 -11.62 -14.06
CA LEU A 123 -0.73 -11.57 -14.32
C LEU A 123 -1.29 -12.87 -14.92
N ASN A 124 -0.57 -13.99 -14.77
CA ASN A 124 -1.06 -15.26 -15.30
C ASN A 124 -2.25 -15.77 -14.47
N GLU A 125 -3.16 -16.48 -15.12
CA GLU A 125 -4.32 -17.11 -14.48
C GLU A 125 -3.92 -17.95 -13.25
N SER A 126 -2.82 -18.70 -13.35
CA SER A 126 -2.28 -19.54 -12.27
C SER A 126 -1.87 -18.75 -11.01
N THR A 127 -1.61 -17.45 -11.14
CA THR A 127 -1.33 -16.54 -10.03
C THR A 127 -2.61 -15.86 -9.55
N LEU A 128 -3.44 -15.37 -10.47
CA LEU A 128 -4.63 -14.58 -10.16
C LEU A 128 -5.74 -15.41 -9.53
N VAL A 129 -6.09 -16.56 -10.11
CA VAL A 129 -7.24 -17.37 -9.68
C VAL A 129 -7.12 -17.83 -8.23
N PRO A 130 -5.97 -18.38 -7.75
CA PRO A 130 -5.84 -18.75 -6.35
C PRO A 130 -5.99 -17.57 -5.39
N ILE A 131 -5.48 -16.38 -5.76
CA ILE A 131 -5.63 -15.17 -4.95
C ILE A 131 -7.10 -14.80 -4.86
N ILE A 132 -7.80 -14.70 -6.00
CA ILE A 132 -9.23 -14.36 -6.04
C ILE A 132 -10.04 -15.38 -5.22
N CYS A 133 -9.83 -16.68 -5.41
CA CYS A 133 -10.53 -17.72 -4.67
C CYS A 133 -10.26 -17.67 -3.16
N SER A 134 -9.06 -17.25 -2.73
CA SER A 134 -8.76 -17.08 -1.32
C SER A 134 -9.46 -15.86 -0.71
N GLN A 135 -9.60 -14.77 -1.47
CA GLN A 135 -10.08 -13.49 -0.94
C GLN A 135 -11.58 -13.26 -1.14
N VAL A 136 -12.22 -13.93 -2.10
CA VAL A 136 -13.59 -13.64 -2.56
C VAL A 136 -14.52 -14.81 -2.27
N ALA A 137 -15.69 -14.52 -1.67
CA ALA A 137 -16.70 -15.53 -1.37
C ALA A 137 -17.32 -16.12 -2.65
N SER A 138 -17.74 -17.38 -2.58
CA SER A 138 -18.49 -18.04 -3.65
C SER A 138 -19.81 -17.30 -3.95
N ASN A 139 -20.30 -17.42 -5.19
CA ASN A 139 -21.51 -16.73 -5.69
C ASN A 139 -21.44 -15.19 -5.72
N SER A 140 -20.23 -14.61 -5.66
CA SER A 140 -20.01 -13.17 -5.89
C SER A 140 -20.11 -12.82 -7.37
N ILE A 141 -20.57 -11.60 -7.68
CA ILE A 141 -20.56 -11.07 -9.05
C ILE A 141 -19.26 -10.31 -9.26
N ILE A 142 -18.39 -10.82 -10.15
CA ILE A 142 -17.10 -10.20 -10.48
C ILE A 142 -17.27 -9.24 -11.65
N TRP A 143 -16.88 -7.99 -11.43
CA TRP A 143 -16.71 -6.97 -12.46
C TRP A 143 -15.21 -6.76 -12.67
N THR A 144 -14.76 -6.96 -13.90
CA THR A 144 -13.41 -6.67 -14.36
C THR A 144 -13.52 -5.95 -15.68
N ASP A 145 -12.55 -5.11 -16.03
CA ASP A 145 -12.48 -4.60 -17.39
C ASP A 145 -12.15 -5.75 -18.36
N LYS A 146 -12.62 -5.62 -19.60
CA LYS A 146 -12.28 -6.60 -20.64
C LYS A 146 -10.89 -6.26 -21.14
N HIS A 147 -9.91 -7.13 -20.83
CA HIS A 147 -8.62 -7.08 -21.50
C HIS A 147 -8.84 -7.33 -23.00
N ARG A 148 -8.78 -6.28 -23.82
CA ARG A 148 -8.67 -6.42 -25.28
C ARG A 148 -7.19 -6.60 -25.61
N SER A 149 -6.80 -7.84 -25.84
CA SER A 149 -5.50 -8.21 -26.43
C SER A 149 -5.38 -7.66 -27.85
#